data_AF-A0A954WHT9-F1
#
_entry.id   AF-A0A954WHT9-F1
#
_cell.length_a   1.000
_cell.length_b   1.000
_cell.length_c   1.000
_cell.angle_alpha   90.00
_cell.angle_beta   90.00
_cell.angle_gamma   90.00
#
_symmetry.space_group_name_H-M   'P 1'
#
loop_
_entity.id
_entity.type
_entity.pdbx_description
1 polymer ?
#
loop_
_entity_poly.entity_id
_entity_poly.type
_entity_poly.pdbx_seq_one_letter_code
_entity_poly.pdbx_strand_id
1 'polypeptide(L)'
;MKRDLDLVRQLLFVIESSETAALNHVYGLSPGDQRVQYHLRLLVDAGLARGVGLTGEGSVCVRLTWDGHEMLELVRNESLWDRAKRLVQDKTGGNSLEAIRAVLRKWTELSVADEDRWPVRLPHQHV
;
A
#
# COMPACT_ATOMS: atom_id res chain seq x y z
N MET A 1 -2.00 -19.23 -8.57
CA MET A 1 -1.85 -18.06 -9.47
C MET A 1 -0.56 -17.33 -9.12
N LYS A 2 0.04 -16.55 -10.03
CA LYS A 2 1.20 -15.70 -9.66
C LYS A 2 0.71 -14.45 -8.95
N ARG A 3 1.48 -13.99 -7.95
CA ARG A 3 1.21 -12.73 -7.25
C ARG A 3 1.49 -11.54 -8.16
N ASP A 4 0.55 -10.62 -8.21
CA ASP A 4 0.57 -9.36 -8.94
C ASP A 4 0.51 -8.19 -7.94
N LEU A 5 1.61 -7.45 -7.84
CA LEU A 5 1.72 -6.36 -6.86
C LEU A 5 0.92 -5.12 -7.26
N ASP A 6 0.68 -4.91 -8.54
CA ASP A 6 -0.15 -3.79 -9.00
C ASP A 6 -1.62 -4.06 -8.67
N LEU A 7 -2.07 -5.31 -8.80
CA LEU A 7 -3.40 -5.69 -8.31
C LEU A 7 -3.50 -5.61 -6.78
N VAL A 8 -2.47 -5.99 -6.03
CA VAL A 8 -2.42 -5.80 -4.57
C VAL A 8 -2.62 -4.31 -4.23
N ARG A 9 -1.86 -3.42 -4.87
CA ARG A 9 -1.98 -1.97 -4.68
C ARG A 9 -3.38 -1.46 -5.03
N GLN A 10 -3.93 -1.89 -6.16
CA GLN A 10 -5.28 -1.51 -6.59
C GLN A 10 -6.35 -1.95 -5.56
N LEU A 11 -6.24 -3.18 -5.05
CA LEU A 11 -7.18 -3.70 -4.05
C LEU A 11 -7.11 -2.93 -2.72
N LEU A 12 -5.93 -2.47 -2.30
CA LEU A 12 -5.84 -1.61 -1.11
C LEU A 12 -6.66 -0.32 -1.29
N PHE A 13 -6.58 0.34 -2.45
CA PHE A 13 -7.40 1.52 -2.76
C PHE A 13 -8.89 1.21 -2.85
N VAL A 14 -9.25 0.08 -3.47
CA VAL A 14 -10.65 -0.36 -3.55
C VAL A 14 -11.24 -0.54 -2.15
N ILE A 15 -10.50 -1.23 -1.26
CA ILE A 15 -10.94 -1.46 0.12
C ILE A 15 -11.02 -0.13 0.89
N GLU A 16 -10.07 0.79 0.72
CA GLU A 16 -10.12 2.13 1.33
C GLU A 16 -11.37 2.91 0.93
N SER A 17 -11.76 2.84 -0.35
CA SER A 17 -12.93 3.56 -0.88
C SER A 17 -14.29 2.98 -0.45
N SER A 18 -14.32 1.79 0.16
CA SER A 18 -15.56 1.13 0.54
C SER A 18 -16.07 1.64 1.90
N GLU A 19 -17.18 2.38 1.88
CA GLU A 19 -17.84 2.89 3.09
C GLU A 19 -18.43 1.78 3.98
N THR A 20 -18.88 0.68 3.36
CA THR A 20 -19.60 -0.41 4.05
C THR A 20 -18.74 -1.64 4.28
N ALA A 21 -17.45 -1.58 3.95
CA ALA A 21 -16.54 -2.72 3.83
C ALA A 21 -17.00 -3.78 2.81
N ALA A 22 -18.17 -3.64 2.18
CA ALA A 22 -18.61 -4.55 1.14
C ALA A 22 -17.78 -4.30 -0.13
N LEU A 23 -17.18 -5.36 -0.65
CA LEU A 23 -16.58 -5.33 -1.98
C LEU A 23 -17.68 -5.45 -3.01
N ASN A 24 -18.26 -4.30 -3.38
CA ASN A 24 -19.15 -4.19 -4.52
C ASN A 24 -18.31 -4.11 -5.81
N HIS A 25 -18.93 -4.21 -6.99
CA HIS A 25 -18.23 -4.03 -8.27
C HIS A 25 -17.60 -2.64 -8.35
N VAL A 26 -16.36 -2.50 -7.89
CA VAL A 26 -15.65 -1.22 -7.80
C VAL A 26 -14.41 -1.34 -8.67
N TYR A 27 -14.27 -0.42 -9.63
CA TYR A 27 -13.19 -0.37 -10.61
C TYR A 27 -13.05 -1.60 -11.54
N GLY A 28 -14.16 -2.22 -11.95
CA GLY A 28 -14.13 -3.36 -12.89
C GLY A 28 -13.55 -4.65 -12.31
N LEU A 29 -13.24 -4.68 -11.01
CA LEU A 29 -12.86 -5.88 -10.29
C LEU A 29 -14.13 -6.58 -9.79
N SER A 30 -14.41 -7.76 -10.33
CA SER A 30 -15.51 -8.59 -9.85
C SER A 30 -15.05 -9.39 -8.64
N PRO A 31 -15.76 -9.36 -7.49
CA PRO A 31 -15.50 -10.28 -6.39
C PRO A 31 -15.61 -11.77 -6.78
N GLY A 32 -16.29 -12.08 -7.89
CA GLY A 32 -16.34 -13.41 -8.48
C GLY A 32 -15.12 -13.79 -9.33
N ASP A 33 -14.22 -12.85 -9.63
CA ASP A 33 -12.98 -13.12 -10.33
C ASP A 33 -11.99 -13.85 -9.39
N GLN A 34 -11.58 -15.06 -9.78
CA GLN A 34 -10.61 -15.88 -9.04
C GLN A 34 -9.29 -15.14 -8.79
N ARG A 35 -8.86 -14.27 -9.72
CA ARG A 35 -7.67 -13.43 -9.56
C ARG A 35 -7.85 -12.46 -8.40
N VAL A 36 -8.99 -11.79 -8.31
CA VAL A 36 -9.31 -10.85 -7.23
C VAL A 36 -9.39 -11.59 -5.89
N GLN A 37 -10.11 -12.71 -5.83
CA GLN A 37 -10.22 -13.52 -4.62
C GLN A 37 -8.86 -14.02 -4.12
N TYR A 38 -8.00 -14.47 -5.04
CA TYR A 38 -6.65 -14.90 -4.71
C TYR A 38 -5.82 -13.77 -4.08
N HIS A 39 -5.83 -12.57 -4.64
CA HIS A 39 -5.06 -11.44 -4.10
C HIS A 39 -5.66 -10.87 -2.81
N LEU A 40 -6.99 -10.89 -2.66
CA LEU A 40 -7.65 -10.57 -1.39
C LEU A 40 -7.22 -11.54 -0.28
N ARG A 41 -7.08 -12.84 -0.58
CA ARG A 41 -6.52 -13.81 0.37
C ARG A 41 -5.09 -13.43 0.75
N LEU A 42 -4.25 -13.11 -0.21
CA LEU A 42 -2.87 -12.68 0.08
C LEU A 42 -2.80 -11.42 0.96
N LEU A 43 -3.69 -10.45 0.77
CA LEU A 43 -3.78 -9.26 1.62
C LEU A 43 -4.18 -9.61 3.05
N VAL A 44 -5.10 -10.57 3.22
CA VAL A 44 -5.52 -11.06 4.54
C VAL A 44 -4.39 -11.85 5.22
N ASP A 45 -3.71 -12.72 4.48
CA ASP A 45 -2.59 -13.52 4.98
C ASP A 45 -1.39 -12.64 5.38
N ALA A 46 -1.17 -11.54 4.65
CA ALA A 46 -0.17 -10.53 4.97
C ALA A 46 -0.59 -9.58 6.11
N GLY A 47 -1.82 -9.70 6.63
CA GLY A 47 -2.33 -8.84 7.69
C GLY A 47 -2.62 -7.40 7.26
N LEU A 48 -2.64 -7.10 5.95
CA LEU A 48 -2.98 -5.79 5.39
C LEU A 48 -4.49 -5.57 5.29
N ALA A 49 -5.26 -6.65 5.19
CA ALA A 49 -6.72 -6.63 5.18
C ALA A 49 -7.30 -7.66 6.16
N ARG A 50 -8.58 -7.49 6.51
CA ARG A 50 -9.32 -8.44 7.33
C ARG A 50 -10.74 -8.61 6.80
N GLY A 51 -11.17 -9.86 6.67
CA GLY A 51 -12.59 -10.18 6.43
C GLY A 51 -13.42 -9.87 7.68
N VAL A 52 -14.53 -9.16 7.51
CA VAL A 52 -15.43 -8.76 8.60
C VAL A 52 -16.80 -9.41 8.54
N GLY A 53 -17.10 -10.15 7.47
CA GLY A 53 -18.32 -10.93 7.35
C GLY A 53 -18.78 -11.06 5.90
N LEU A 54 -20.06 -11.37 5.76
CA LEU A 54 -20.79 -11.34 4.50
C LEU A 54 -21.93 -10.34 4.61
N THR A 55 -22.29 -9.67 3.52
CA THR A 55 -23.55 -8.94 3.43
C THR A 55 -24.73 -9.93 3.42
N GLY A 56 -25.96 -9.44 3.64
CA GLY A 56 -27.16 -10.27 3.49
C GLY A 56 -27.33 -10.85 2.08
N GLU A 57 -26.67 -10.27 1.08
CA GLU A 57 -26.65 -10.72 -0.32
C GLU A 57 -25.48 -11.67 -0.63
N GLY A 58 -24.65 -12.00 0.37
CA GLY A 58 -23.52 -12.93 0.23
C GLY A 58 -22.21 -12.30 -0.25
N SER A 59 -22.13 -10.98 -0.39
CA SER A 59 -20.89 -10.28 -0.74
C SER A 59 -19.89 -10.30 0.41
N VAL A 60 -18.61 -10.52 0.11
CA VAL A 60 -17.56 -10.52 1.13
C VAL A 60 -17.30 -9.09 1.62
N CYS A 61 -17.37 -8.92 2.94
CA CYS A 61 -16.97 -7.67 3.59
C CYS A 61 -15.51 -7.75 4.03
N VAL A 62 -14.70 -6.80 3.58
CA VAL A 62 -13.26 -6.68 3.88
C VAL A 62 -12.97 -5.24 4.25
N ARG A 63 -12.13 -5.03 5.27
CA ARG A 63 -11.57 -3.72 5.60
C ARG A 63 -10.05 -3.77 5.67
N LEU A 64 -9.41 -2.62 5.57
CA LEU A 64 -7.99 -2.49 5.86
C LEU A 64 -7.73 -2.69 7.36
N THR A 65 -6.57 -3.26 7.67
CA THR A 65 -5.99 -3.18 9.01
C THR A 65 -5.23 -1.86 9.16
N TRP A 66 -4.76 -1.56 10.37
CA TRP A 66 -3.84 -0.43 10.57
C TRP A 66 -2.61 -0.54 9.65
N ASP A 67 -2.03 -1.74 9.56
CA ASP A 67 -0.88 -2.00 8.70
C ASP A 67 -1.23 -1.86 7.21
N GLY A 68 -2.47 -2.19 6.84
CA GLY A 68 -3.02 -1.92 5.51
C GLY A 68 -3.04 -0.44 5.16
N HIS A 69 -3.46 0.42 6.09
CA HIS A 69 -3.42 1.88 5.90
C HIS A 69 -1.99 2.40 5.80
N GLU A 70 -1.09 1.93 6.67
CA GLU A 70 0.34 2.28 6.61
C GLU A 70 0.97 1.91 5.27
N MET A 71 0.65 0.72 4.75
CA MET A 71 1.15 0.28 3.45
C MET A 71 0.53 1.10 2.31
N LEU A 72 -0.78 1.37 2.37
CA LEU A 72 -1.48 2.15 1.36
C LEU A 72 -0.87 3.56 1.23
N GLU A 73 -0.58 4.24 2.34
CA GLU A 73 0.05 5.56 2.31
C GLU A 73 1.41 5.55 1.62
N LEU A 74 2.25 4.53 1.89
CA LEU A 74 3.56 4.39 1.23
C LEU A 74 3.43 4.20 -0.29
N VAL A 75 2.40 3.48 -0.74
CA VAL A 75 2.18 3.20 -2.16
C VAL A 75 1.25 4.22 -2.84
N ARG A 76 0.84 5.30 -2.16
CA ARG A 76 -0.11 6.26 -2.73
C ARG A 76 0.47 6.96 -3.96
N ASN A 77 1.74 7.37 -3.89
CA ASN A 77 2.45 8.00 -5.00
C ASN A 77 2.88 6.98 -6.06
N GLU A 78 2.30 7.08 -7.27
CA GLU A 78 2.59 6.18 -8.39
C GLU A 78 4.05 6.21 -8.85
N SER A 79 4.65 7.40 -8.93
CA SER A 79 6.05 7.53 -9.34
C SER A 79 7.01 6.88 -8.33
N LEU A 80 6.76 7.04 -7.03
CA LEU A 80 7.55 6.37 -6.00
C LEU A 80 7.32 4.86 -6.01
N TRP A 81 6.08 4.40 -6.15
CA TRP A 81 5.74 2.99 -6.28
C TRP A 81 6.51 2.31 -7.43
N ASP A 82 6.45 2.89 -8.62
CA ASP A 82 7.13 2.33 -9.80
C ASP A 82 8.64 2.36 -9.67
N ARG A 83 9.19 3.44 -9.11
CA ARG A 83 10.64 3.55 -8.86
C ARG A 83 11.09 2.49 -7.84
N ALA A 84 10.33 2.27 -6.78
CA ALA A 84 10.67 1.28 -5.75
C ALA A 84 10.58 -0.15 -6.28
N LYS A 85 9.51 -0.48 -7.03
CA LYS A 85 9.39 -1.76 -7.73
C LYS A 85 10.59 -2.03 -8.63
N ARG A 86 10.94 -1.08 -9.50
CA ARG A 86 12.09 -1.21 -10.42
C ARG A 86 13.38 -1.42 -9.66
N LEU A 87 13.65 -0.62 -8.63
CA LEU A 87 14.85 -0.76 -7.80
C LEU A 87 14.95 -2.16 -7.18
N VAL A 88 13.86 -2.67 -6.60
CA VAL A 88 13.86 -4.01 -5.97
C VAL A 88 14.05 -5.10 -7.03
N GLN A 89 13.38 -5.00 -8.17
CA GLN A 89 13.52 -5.94 -9.28
C GLN A 89 14.96 -5.97 -9.81
N ASP A 90 15.58 -4.80 -10.01
CA ASP A 90 16.95 -4.69 -10.51
C ASP A 90 17.99 -5.23 -9.53
N LYS A 91 17.76 -5.10 -8.21
CA LYS A 91 18.71 -5.52 -7.18
C LYS A 91 18.55 -6.97 -6.73
N THR A 92 17.33 -7.52 -6.80
CA THR A 92 17.02 -8.85 -6.24
C THR A 92 16.58 -9.87 -7.30
N GLY A 93 16.28 -9.41 -8.52
CA GLY A 93 15.69 -10.24 -9.57
C GLY A 93 14.22 -10.60 -9.34
N GLY A 94 13.59 -10.10 -8.27
CA GLY A 94 12.21 -10.42 -7.91
C GLY A 94 11.41 -9.23 -7.41
N ASN A 95 10.11 -9.49 -7.18
CA ASN A 95 9.13 -8.50 -6.76
C ASN A 95 8.62 -8.81 -5.34
N SER A 96 9.43 -8.44 -4.34
CA SER A 96 9.08 -8.58 -2.92
C SER A 96 8.38 -7.33 -2.39
N LEU A 97 7.11 -7.48 -1.97
CA LEU A 97 6.35 -6.40 -1.35
C LEU A 97 7.04 -5.82 -0.11
N GLU A 98 7.64 -6.66 0.73
CA GLU A 98 8.37 -6.22 1.93
C GLU A 98 9.61 -5.41 1.59
N ALA A 99 10.36 -5.81 0.56
CA ALA A 99 11.51 -5.04 0.10
C ALA A 99 11.08 -3.69 -0.47
N ILE A 100 9.97 -3.65 -1.22
CA ILE A 100 9.40 -2.40 -1.74
C ILE A 100 8.95 -1.48 -0.59
N ARG A 101 8.25 -2.04 0.41
CA ARG A 101 7.83 -1.32 1.61
C ARG A 101 9.03 -0.73 2.35
N ALA A 102 10.11 -1.48 2.53
CA ALA A 102 11.34 -1.00 3.17
C ALA A 102 11.99 0.16 2.40
N VAL A 103 12.05 0.06 1.07
CA VAL A 103 12.58 1.14 0.21
C VAL A 103 11.73 2.41 0.34
N LEU A 104 10.40 2.29 0.26
CA LEU A 104 9.49 3.43 0.37
C LEU A 104 9.60 4.11 1.74
N ARG A 105 9.61 3.33 2.83
CA ARG A 105 9.83 3.86 4.18
C ARG A 105 11.15 4.63 4.28
N LYS A 106 12.21 4.06 3.71
CA LYS A 106 13.52 4.71 3.74
C LYS A 106 13.52 6.05 3.01
N TRP A 107 12.82 6.15 1.88
CA TRP A 107 12.69 7.41 1.15
C TRP A 107 11.89 8.44 1.94
N THR A 108 10.79 8.03 2.57
CA THR A 108 10.00 8.91 3.45
C THR A 108 10.85 9.46 4.60
N GLU A 109 11.63 8.62 5.30
CA GLU A 109 12.53 9.04 6.37
C GLU A 109 13.55 10.09 5.89
N LEU A 110 14.15 9.88 4.71
CA LEU A 110 15.14 10.78 4.15
C LEU A 110 14.52 12.13 3.73
N SER A 111 13.30 12.12 3.18
CA SER A 111 12.60 13.35 2.82
C SER A 111 12.27 14.20 4.05
N VAL A 112 11.78 13.58 5.13
CA VAL A 112 11.51 14.28 6.39
C VAL A 112 12.80 14.86 7.00
N ALA A 113 13.89 14.09 7.00
CA ALA A 113 15.17 14.54 7.54
C ALA A 113 15.81 15.68 6.75
N ASP A 114 15.56 15.76 5.43
CA ASP A 114 16.03 16.86 4.58
C ASP A 114 15.22 18.15 4.84
N GLU A 115 13.91 18.03 5.08
CA GLU A 115 13.04 19.16 5.45
C GLU A 115 13.31 19.70 6.87
N ASP A 116 13.63 18.82 7.82
CA ASP A 116 13.95 19.17 9.22
C ASP A 116 15.36 19.78 9.41
N ARG A 117 16.06 20.10 8.31
CA ARG A 117 17.33 20.83 8.33
C ARG A 117 17.07 22.31 8.69
N TRP A 118 16.65 22.55 9.93
CA TRP A 118 16.38 23.87 10.50
C TRP A 118 17.60 24.78 10.28
N PRO A 119 17.42 26.00 9.74
CA PRO A 119 18.55 26.92 9.59
C PRO A 119 19.01 27.31 10.98
N VAL A 120 20.17 26.81 11.40
CA VAL A 120 20.89 27.32 12.57
C VAL A 120 21.22 28.78 12.26
N ARG A 121 20.39 29.72 12.72
CA ARG A 121 20.76 31.14 12.76
C ARG A 121 21.89 31.25 13.77
N LEU A 122 23.13 31.28 13.29
CA LEU A 122 24.25 31.70 14.10
C LEU A 122 23.95 33.12 14.58
N PRO A 123 23.99 33.41 15.89
CA PRO A 123 23.76 34.75 16.38
C PRO A 123 24.80 35.67 15.73
N HIS A 124 24.32 36.70 15.04
CA HIS A 124 25.16 37.76 14.48
C HIS A 124 25.96 38.39 15.62
N GLN A 125 27.23 38.01 15.74
CA GLN A 125 28.19 38.73 16.58
C GLN A 125 28.72 39.90 15.78
N HIS A 126 28.09 41.06 15.87
CA HIS A 126 28.74 42.33 15.56
C HIS A 126 28.23 43.41 16.53
N VAL A 127 29.06 43.70 17.54
CA VAL A 127 29.21 45.00 18.19
C VAL A 127 30.63 45.46 17.89
#